data_AF-A0A519MBQ3-F1
#
_entry.id   AF-A0A519MBQ3-F1
#
_cell.length_a   1.000
_cell.length_b   1.000
_cell.length_c   1.000
_cell.angle_alpha   90.00
_cell.angle_beta   90.00
_cell.angle_gamma   90.00
#
_symmetry.space_group_name_H-M   'P 1'
#
loop_
_entity.id
_entity.type
_entity.pdbx_description
1 polymer ?
#
loop_
_entity_poly.entity_id
_entity_poly.type
_entity_poly.pdbx_seq_one_letter_code
_entity_poly.pdbx_strand_id
1 'polypeptide(L)'
;MATFLLRTAFHNHPQGDSLLLAGRVYPLATTMKAGDWLVFGKIKILVREVEVSAYEGVILTIDQGSQESLKRTGIVLADLYGTEIQIESAGQ
;
A
#
# COMPACT_ATOMS: atom_id res chain seq x y z
N MET A 1 3.78 -12.44 10.83
CA MET A 1 4.05 -11.13 10.23
C MET A 1 3.15 -11.01 9.01
N ALA A 2 2.51 -9.86 8.80
CA ALA A 2 1.57 -9.69 7.69
C ALA A 2 2.25 -9.06 6.47
N THR A 3 1.80 -9.44 5.27
CA THR A 3 2.31 -8.91 4.00
C THR A 3 1.16 -8.46 3.11
N PHE A 4 1.41 -7.42 2.32
CA PHE A 4 0.56 -6.93 1.25
C PHE A 4 1.20 -7.31 -0.08
N LEU A 5 0.56 -8.20 -0.83
CA LEU A 5 0.94 -8.56 -2.19
C LEU A 5 0.38 -7.53 -3.15
N LEU A 6 1.22 -6.63 -3.64
CA LEU A 6 0.82 -5.60 -4.60
C LEU A 6 0.49 -6.24 -5.95
N ARG A 7 -0.68 -5.91 -6.50
CA ARG A 7 -1.13 -6.38 -7.82
C ARG A 7 -1.29 -5.24 -8.81
N THR A 8 -1.64 -4.05 -8.38
CA THR A 8 -1.69 -2.90 -9.27
C THR A 8 -1.56 -1.62 -8.47
N ALA A 9 -1.00 -0.60 -9.12
CA ALA A 9 -0.91 0.74 -8.57
C ALA A 9 -1.47 1.71 -9.62
N PHE A 10 -2.40 2.57 -9.22
CA PHE A 10 -3.03 3.53 -10.12
C PHE A 10 -3.32 4.85 -9.43
N HIS A 11 -3.37 5.91 -10.22
CA HIS A 11 -3.72 7.24 -9.73
C HIS A 11 -5.23 7.36 -9.57
N ASN A 12 -5.70 7.89 -8.43
CA ASN A 12 -7.11 8.16 -8.25
C ASN A 12 -7.48 9.54 -8.81
N HIS A 13 -7.87 9.59 -10.08
CA HIS A 13 -8.25 10.85 -10.73
C HIS A 13 -9.79 11.01 -10.71
N PRO A 14 -10.37 11.40 -9.56
CA PRO A 14 -11.04 12.71 -9.52
C PRO A 14 -10.95 13.49 -8.18
N GLN A 15 -10.34 12.96 -7.11
CA GLN A 15 -10.36 13.58 -5.76
C GLN A 15 -8.98 14.02 -5.21
N GLY A 16 -7.91 13.92 -5.99
CA GLY A 16 -6.59 14.48 -5.64
C GLY A 16 -5.42 13.62 -6.12
N ASP A 17 -4.20 14.07 -5.88
CA ASP A 17 -2.94 13.42 -6.26
C ASP A 17 -2.60 12.14 -5.43
N SER A 18 -3.59 11.51 -4.80
CA SER A 18 -3.40 10.28 -4.03
C SER A 18 -3.17 9.08 -4.93
N LEU A 19 -2.36 8.13 -4.45
CA LEU A 19 -2.08 6.89 -5.17
C LEU A 19 -2.79 5.72 -4.51
N LEU A 20 -3.42 4.87 -5.34
CA LEU A 20 -4.10 3.66 -4.91
C LEU A 20 -3.22 2.45 -5.20
N LEU A 21 -3.11 1.57 -4.22
CA LEU A 21 -2.42 0.29 -4.31
C LEU A 21 -3.44 -0.82 -4.09
N ALA A 22 -3.73 -1.61 -5.11
CA ALA A 22 -4.63 -2.74 -4.97
C ALA A 22 -3.85 -4.07 -4.92
N GLY A 23 -4.31 -4.98 -4.07
CA GLY A 23 -3.59 -6.20 -3.76
C GLY A 23 -4.31 -7.11 -2.78
N ARG A 24 -3.56 -8.05 -2.21
CA ARG A 24 -4.07 -8.99 -1.21
C ARG A 24 -3.22 -8.98 0.05
N VAL A 25 -3.87 -9.13 1.19
CA VAL A 25 -3.20 -9.20 2.48
C VAL A 25 -3.06 -10.67 2.90
N TYR A 26 -1.90 -11.02 3.43
CA TYR A 26 -1.58 -12.33 3.96
C TYR A 26 -1.04 -12.24 5.40
N PRO A 27 -1.41 -13.18 6.29
CA PRO A 27 -2.44 -14.21 6.09
C PRO A 27 -3.83 -13.59 5.89
N LEU A 28 -4.75 -14.33 5.24
CA LEU A 28 -6.10 -13.82 4.87
C LEU A 28 -6.93 -13.32 6.07
N ALA A 29 -6.60 -13.77 7.28
CA ALA A 29 -7.24 -13.32 8.52
C ALA A 29 -6.74 -11.93 8.99
N THR A 30 -5.69 -11.38 8.39
CA THR A 30 -5.16 -10.07 8.75
C THR A 30 -6.05 -8.97 8.19
N THR A 31 -6.51 -8.10 9.08
CA THR A 31 -7.20 -6.86 8.73
C THR A 31 -6.19 -5.71 8.70
N MET A 32 -6.08 -5.06 7.54
CA MET A 32 -5.41 -3.76 7.44
C MET A 32 -6.37 -2.62 7.82
N LYS A 33 -5.81 -1.56 8.38
CA LYS A 33 -6.55 -0.34 8.74
C LYS A 33 -5.77 0.91 8.35
N ALA A 34 -6.49 2.03 8.21
CA ALA A 34 -5.86 3.34 8.14
C ALA A 34 -4.94 3.56 9.35
N GLY A 35 -3.75 4.11 9.11
CA GLY A 35 -2.71 4.26 10.13
C GLY A 35 -1.66 3.15 10.15
N ASP A 36 -1.89 2.03 9.46
CA ASP A 36 -0.88 1.00 9.26
C ASP A 36 0.22 1.48 8.29
N TRP A 37 1.38 0.82 8.34
CA TRP A 37 2.55 1.16 7.53
C TRP A 37 2.87 0.04 6.54
N LEU A 38 3.09 0.42 5.29
CA LEU A 38 3.76 -0.41 4.30
C LEU A 38 5.27 -0.20 4.39
N VAL A 39 6.02 -1.29 4.57
CA VAL A 39 7.47 -1.23 4.78
C VAL A 39 8.21 -1.63 3.52
N PHE A 40 8.92 -0.67 2.93
CA PHE A 40 9.77 -0.83 1.76
C PHE A 40 11.23 -0.69 2.17
N GLY A 41 11.83 -1.80 2.62
CA GLY A 41 13.19 -1.80 3.17
C GLY A 41 13.28 -0.93 4.42
N LYS A 42 13.94 0.24 4.33
CA LYS A 42 14.07 1.21 5.43
C LYS A 42 13.00 2.31 5.44
N ILE A 43 12.11 2.31 4.45
CA ILE A 43 11.09 3.34 4.27
C ILE A 43 9.75 2.80 4.74
N LYS A 44 9.03 3.60 5.52
CA LYS A 44 7.66 3.31 5.94
C LYS A 44 6.72 4.29 5.28
N ILE A 45 5.69 3.76 4.63
CA ILE A 45 4.67 4.52 3.93
C ILE A 45 3.36 4.37 4.69
N LEU A 46 2.78 5.50 5.10
CA LEU A 46 1.51 5.52 5.84
C LEU A 46 0.36 5.18 4.92
N VAL A 47 -0.49 4.25 5.35
CA VAL A 47 -1.77 3.95 4.72
C VAL A 47 -2.82 4.92 5.26
N ARG A 48 -3.35 5.77 4.38
CA ARG A 48 -4.38 6.75 4.76
C ARG A 48 -5.76 6.13 4.87
N GLU A 49 -6.09 5.27 3.92
CA GLU A 49 -7.41 4.68 3.78
C GLU A 49 -7.26 3.24 3.28
N VAL A 50 -8.21 2.41 3.68
CA VAL A 50 -8.28 0.99 3.31
C VAL A 50 -9.70 0.71 2.86
N GLU A 51 -9.84 0.27 1.62
CA GLU A 51 -11.09 -0.23 1.06
C GLU A 51 -10.96 -1.73 0.79
N VAL A 52 -11.99 -2.51 1.15
CA VAL A 52 -12.05 -3.93 0.83
C VAL A 52 -12.97 -4.13 -0.35
N SER A 53 -12.43 -4.70 -1.43
CA SER A 53 -13.15 -5.00 -2.66
C SER A 53 -13.23 -6.50 -2.86
N ALA A 54 -14.43 -7.01 -3.17
CA ALA A 54 -14.64 -8.44 -3.42
C ALA A 54 -13.79 -8.97 -4.61
N TYR A 55 -13.46 -8.09 -5.56
CA TYR A 55 -12.69 -8.45 -6.76
C TYR A 55 -11.20 -8.17 -6.61
N GLU A 56 -10.85 -6.96 -6.18
CA GLU A 56 -9.45 -6.50 -6.10
C GLU A 56 -8.75 -6.98 -4.82
N GLY A 57 -9.50 -7.37 -3.79
CA GLY A 57 -8.99 -7.72 -2.47
C GLY A 57 -9.01 -6.51 -1.53
N VAL A 58 -7.86 -5.85 -1.40
CA VAL A 58 -7.71 -4.63 -0.60
C VAL A 58 -7.11 -3.53 -1.46
N ILE A 59 -7.71 -2.35 -1.41
CA ILE A 59 -7.23 -1.13 -2.04
C ILE A 59 -6.77 -0.18 -0.94
N LEU A 60 -5.52 0.26 -1.03
CA LEU A 60 -4.88 1.14 -0.06
C LEU A 60 -4.64 2.50 -0.69
N THR A 61 -5.01 3.57 0.02
CA THR A 61 -4.67 4.94 -0.37
C THR A 61 -3.41 5.39 0.35
N ILE A 62 -2.41 5.88 -0.39
CA ILE A 62 -1.21 6.53 0.14
C ILE A 62 -1.07 7.95 -0.40
N ASP A 63 -0.38 8.82 0.36
CA ASP A 63 -0.10 10.20 -0.06
C ASP A 63 0.86 10.29 -1.25
N GLN A 64 0.74 11.37 -2.03
CA GLN A 64 1.67 11.68 -3.10
C GLN A 64 3.12 11.82 -2.61
N GLY A 65 3.33 12.47 -1.46
CA GLY A 65 4.67 12.64 -0.89
C GLY A 65 5.35 11.31 -0.54
N SER A 66 4.55 10.28 -0.21
CA SER A 66 5.02 8.91 -0.01
C SER A 66 5.49 8.29 -1.34
N GLN A 67 4.73 8.48 -2.43
CA GLN A 67 5.16 8.04 -3.77
C GLN A 67 6.45 8.74 -4.21
N GLU A 68 6.56 10.05 -4.00
CA GLU A 68 7.78 10.79 -4.33
C GLU A 68 8.98 10.30 -3.52
N SER A 69 8.78 9.99 -2.24
CA SER A 69 9.83 9.43 -1.38
C SER A 69 10.30 8.06 -1.88
N LEU A 70 9.39 7.19 -2.31
CA LEU A 70 9.74 5.91 -2.94
C LEU A 70 10.53 6.13 -4.24
N LYS A 71 10.06 7.02 -5.12
CA LYS A 71 10.77 7.35 -6.37
C LYS A 71 12.19 7.87 -6.13
N ARG A 72 12.39 8.75 -5.14
CA ARG A 72 13.71 9.30 -4.78
C ARG A 72 14.69 8.23 -4.28
N THR A 73 14.18 7.11 -3.78
CA THR A 73 15.00 5.97 -3.32
C THR A 73 15.13 4.87 -4.37
N GLY A 74 14.66 5.12 -5.60
CA GLY A 74 14.72 4.19 -6.72
C GLY A 74 13.63 3.12 -6.70
N ILE A 75 12.64 3.23 -5.80
CA ILE A 75 11.53 2.30 -5.70
C ILE A 75 10.40 2.80 -6.60
N VAL A 76 10.23 2.14 -7.74
CA VAL A 76 9.16 2.42 -8.70
C VAL A 76 8.04 1.43 -8.46
N LEU A 77 6.87 1.91 -8.04
CA LEU A 77 5.72 1.05 -7.68
C LEU A 77 5.24 0.17 -8.84
N ALA A 78 5.41 0.61 -10.09
CA ALA A 78 5.08 -0.19 -11.27
C ALA A 78 5.93 -1.48 -11.36
N ASP A 79 7.16 -1.45 -10.86
CA ASP A 79 8.09 -2.59 -10.85
C ASP A 79 7.83 -3.53 -9.66
N LEU A 80 6.98 -3.12 -8.71
CA LEU A 80 6.66 -3.92 -7.52
C LEU A 80 5.46 -4.85 -7.72
N TYR A 81 4.95 -4.98 -8.94
CA TYR A 81 3.91 -5.94 -9.28
C TYR A 81 4.30 -7.35 -8.81
N GLY A 82 3.43 -8.00 -8.04
CA GLY A 82 3.67 -9.35 -7.50
C GLY A 82 4.67 -9.40 -6.35
N THR A 83 5.12 -8.25 -5.83
CA THR A 83 6.01 -8.18 -4.67
C THR A 83 5.22 -8.20 -3.37
N GLU A 84 5.72 -8.94 -2.39
CA GLU A 84 5.22 -8.90 -1.02
C GLU A 84 5.85 -7.74 -0.25
N ILE A 85 5.01 -6.84 0.24
CA ILE A 85 5.40 -5.68 1.03
C ILE A 85 5.01 -5.95 2.48
N GLN A 86 5.95 -5.82 3.40
CA GLN A 86 5.64 -6.04 4.81
C GLN A 86 4.66 -4.99 5.34
N ILE A 87 3.69 -5.44 6.13
CA ILE A 87 2.76 -4.58 6.85
C ILE A 87 3.19 -4.51 8.31
N GLU A 88 3.30 -3.29 8.82
CA GLU A 88 3.44 -3.01 10.24
C GLU A 88 2.21 -2.25 10.72
N SER A 89 1.41 -2.88 11.56
CA SER A 89 0.30 -2.18 12.19
C SER A 89 0.82 -1.19 13.22
N ALA A 90 0.27 0.03 13.23
CA ALA A 90 0.46 0.93 14.35
C ALA A 90 -0.08 0.20 15.60
N GLY A 91 0.83 -0.10 16.53
CA GLY A 91 0.48 -0.73 17.80
C GLY A 91 -0.63 0.05 18.47
N GLN A 92 -1.58 -0.67 19.07
CA GLN A 92 -2.47 -0.07 20.06
C GLN A 92 -1.65 0.47 21.23
#